data_AF-A0A9P7BJ02-F1
#
_entry.id   AF-A0A9P7BJ02-F1
#
_cell.length_a   1.000
_cell.length_b   1.000
_cell.length_c   1.000
_cell.angle_alpha   90.00
_cell.angle_beta   90.00
_cell.angle_gamma   90.00
#
_symmetry.space_group_name_H-M   'P 1'
#
loop_
_entity.id
_entity.type
_entity.pdbx_description
1 polymer ?
#
loop_
_entity_poly.entity_id
_entity_poly.type
_entity_poly.pdbx_seq_one_letter_code
_entity_poly.pdbx_strand_id
1 'polypeptide(L)'
;MASRIDTGYNQLPGADNSRTLGSASARWSVVYAGTGSINTSDARQKTEVLPLDTAEIEAAIALGKEVGTFRFLDAINAKGDSARLHVGMTVQRAIELMEAHGLDATNYAEL
;
A
#
# COMPACT_ATOMS: atom_id res chain seq x y z
N MET A 1 17.76 -4.99 20.54
CA MET A 1 16.32 -5.07 20.88
C MET A 1 15.51 -4.97 19.59
N ALA A 2 14.34 -5.60 19.50
CA ALA A 2 13.49 -5.56 18.30
C ALA A 2 12.73 -4.22 18.16
N SER A 3 12.31 -3.64 19.29
CA SER A 3 11.72 -2.30 19.42
C SER A 3 12.14 -1.67 20.76
N ARG A 4 11.88 -0.37 20.94
CA ARG A 4 12.13 0.35 22.20
C ARG A 4 11.09 1.45 22.41
N ILE A 5 10.89 1.82 23.69
CA ILE A 5 10.16 3.02 24.09
C ILE A 5 11.20 4.01 24.63
N ASP A 6 11.23 5.23 24.10
CA ASP A 6 12.11 6.27 24.60
C ASP A 6 11.49 7.05 25.77
N THR A 7 12.23 8.02 26.31
CA THR A 7 11.76 8.86 27.43
C THR A 7 10.58 9.77 27.08
N GLY A 8 10.29 9.94 25.79
CA GLY A 8 9.11 10.65 25.27
C GLY A 8 7.91 9.74 25.00
N TYR A 9 7.99 8.46 25.38
CA TYR A 9 6.98 7.43 25.13
C TYR A 9 6.75 7.11 23.65
N ASN A 10 7.74 7.41 22.79
CA ASN A 10 7.68 7.04 21.39
C ASN A 10 7.96 5.56 21.22
N GLN A 11 7.12 4.86 20.45
CA GLN A 11 7.37 3.49 20.01
C GLN A 11 8.30 3.52 18.80
N LEU A 12 9.55 3.05 18.98
CA LEU A 12 10.59 3.13 17.95
C LEU A 12 11.09 1.72 17.57
N PRO A 13 11.47 1.50 16.30
CA PRO A 13 12.18 0.28 15.93
C PRO A 13 13.55 0.22 16.61
N GLY A 14 14.05 -0.99 16.86
CA GLY A 14 15.35 -1.18 17.51
C GLY A 14 16.54 -0.68 16.70
N ALA A 15 16.39 -0.58 15.38
CA ALA A 15 17.37 -0.04 14.45
C ALA A 15 16.65 0.64 13.27
N ASP A 16 17.30 1.65 12.68
CA ASP A 16 16.76 2.41 11.56
C ASP A 16 16.55 1.51 10.33
N ASN A 17 15.46 1.75 9.60
CA ASN A 17 15.08 1.10 8.33
C ASN A 17 15.35 -0.41 8.22
N SER A 18 15.14 -1.18 9.30
CA SER A 18 15.50 -2.62 9.34
C SER A 18 14.40 -3.52 9.92
N ARG A 19 13.25 -2.95 10.26
CA ARG A 19 12.12 -3.64 10.90
C ARG A 19 10.83 -3.26 10.20
N THR A 20 9.95 -4.24 9.98
CA THR A 20 8.59 -4.02 9.50
C THR A 20 7.64 -3.77 10.68
N LEU A 21 6.57 -3.00 10.45
CA LEU A 21 5.45 -2.90 11.38
C LEU A 21 4.35 -3.87 10.97
N GLY A 22 4.39 -5.08 11.53
CA GLY A 22 3.53 -6.20 11.14
C GLY A 22 4.16 -7.10 10.07
N SER A 23 3.39 -8.10 9.64
CA SER A 23 3.77 -9.05 8.59
C SER A 23 2.55 -9.59 7.84
N ALA A 24 2.75 -10.35 6.76
CA ALA A 24 1.66 -10.95 5.99
C ALA A 24 0.70 -11.78 6.86
N SER A 25 1.21 -12.49 7.86
CA SER A 25 0.43 -13.31 8.80
C SER A 25 0.03 -12.59 10.10
N ALA A 26 0.50 -11.36 10.32
CA ALA A 26 0.22 -10.59 11.53
C ALA A 26 0.02 -9.10 11.18
N ARG A 27 -1.16 -8.79 10.63
CA ARG A 27 -1.53 -7.45 10.17
C ARG A 27 -2.26 -6.66 11.25
N TRP A 28 -2.04 -5.36 11.29
CA TRP A 28 -2.85 -4.45 12.09
C TRP A 28 -4.23 -4.29 11.44
N SER A 29 -5.29 -4.34 12.24
CA SER A 29 -6.65 -4.13 11.73
C SER A 29 -6.91 -2.65 11.41
N VAL A 30 -6.46 -1.73 12.27
CA VAL A 30 -6.61 -0.28 12.13
C VAL A 30 -5.44 0.43 12.83
N VAL A 31 -4.96 1.52 12.24
CA VAL A 31 -4.02 2.47 12.88
C VAL A 31 -4.76 3.79 13.11
N TYR A 32 -4.84 4.23 14.36
CA TYR A 32 -5.41 5.54 14.72
C TYR A 32 -4.28 6.54 14.95
N ALA A 33 -4.26 7.63 14.18
CA ALA A 33 -3.27 8.70 14.27
C ALA A 33 -3.93 10.07 14.05
N GLY A 34 -3.39 11.12 14.66
CA GLY A 34 -3.87 12.50 14.46
C GLY A 34 -3.49 13.08 13.10
N THR A 35 -2.41 12.58 12.49
CA THR A 35 -1.89 13.00 11.18
C THR A 35 -1.47 11.77 10.35
N GLY A 36 -1.30 11.95 9.03
CA GLY A 36 -0.87 10.88 8.13
C GLY A 36 0.57 10.42 8.38
N SER A 37 0.90 9.23 7.87
CA SER A 37 2.26 8.67 7.93
C SER A 37 3.25 9.53 7.15
N ILE A 38 4.45 9.73 7.73
CA ILE A 38 5.57 10.41 7.05
C ILE A 38 6.44 9.33 6.38
N ASN A 39 6.62 9.45 5.07
CA ASN A 39 7.58 8.65 4.30
C ASN A 39 8.76 9.53 3.88
N THR A 40 9.99 9.10 4.14
CA THR A 40 11.19 9.82 3.70
C THR A 40 11.24 9.84 2.16
N SER A 41 11.23 11.03 1.58
CA SER A 41 11.30 11.22 0.12
C SER A 41 12.42 12.20 -0.24
N ASP A 42 13.62 11.94 0.30
CA ASP A 42 14.80 12.74 0.06
C ASP A 42 15.40 12.44 -1.33
N ALA A 43 15.57 13.46 -2.16
CA ALA A 43 16.15 13.33 -3.50
C ALA A 43 17.59 12.77 -3.48
N ARG A 44 18.32 12.93 -2.36
CA ARG A 44 19.69 12.39 -2.19
C ARG A 44 19.71 10.87 -2.02
N GLN A 45 18.56 10.27 -1.74
CA GLN A 45 18.40 8.84 -1.49
C GLN A 45 17.68 8.13 -2.64
N LYS A 46 17.39 8.84 -3.73
CA LYS A 46 16.66 8.33 -4.89
C LYS A 46 17.50 8.53 -6.14
N THR A 47 17.28 7.68 -7.14
CA THR A 47 17.73 7.96 -8.49
C THR A 47 16.98 9.17 -9.05
N GLU A 48 17.41 9.65 -10.22
CA GLU A 48 16.61 10.58 -11.00
C GLU A 48 15.19 10.01 -11.23
N VAL A 49 14.19 10.88 -11.12
CA VAL A 49 12.79 10.54 -11.39
C VAL A 49 12.60 10.64 -12.90
N LEU A 50 12.46 9.48 -13.54
CA LEU A 50 12.18 9.41 -14.97
C LEU A 50 10.68 9.60 -15.22
N PRO A 51 10.29 10.20 -16.36
CA PRO A 51 8.90 10.21 -16.80
C PRO A 51 8.45 8.79 -17.12
N LEU A 52 7.15 8.53 -16.95
CA LEU A 52 6.54 7.27 -17.39
C LEU A 52 6.58 7.17 -18.92
N ASP A 53 6.80 5.96 -19.42
CA ASP A 53 6.69 5.66 -20.84
C ASP A 53 5.21 5.52 -21.28
N THR A 54 5.00 5.33 -22.59
CA THR A 54 3.65 5.20 -23.15
C THR A 54 2.88 4.02 -22.57
N ALA A 55 3.51 2.87 -22.39
CA ALA A 55 2.86 1.67 -21.88
C ALA A 55 2.46 1.86 -20.41
N GLU A 56 3.33 2.48 -19.61
CA GLU A 56 3.07 2.83 -18.21
C GLU A 56 1.93 3.84 -18.07
N ILE A 57 1.86 4.84 -18.94
CA ILE A 57 0.76 5.82 -18.96
C ILE A 57 -0.56 5.13 -19.35
N GLU A 58 -0.57 4.29 -20.37
CA GLU A 58 -1.77 3.55 -20.79
C GLU A 58 -2.26 2.61 -19.69
N ALA A 59 -1.35 1.89 -19.02
CA ALA A 59 -1.66 1.05 -17.88
C ALA A 59 -2.24 1.88 -16.71
N ALA A 60 -1.65 3.04 -16.38
CA ALA A 60 -2.16 3.92 -15.34
C ALA A 60 -3.60 4.41 -15.63
N ILE A 61 -3.90 4.72 -16.89
CA ILE A 61 -5.26 5.10 -17.32
C ILE A 61 -6.23 3.92 -17.17
N ALA A 62 -5.81 2.71 -17.54
CA ALA A 62 -6.62 1.50 -17.40
C ALA A 62 -6.91 1.20 -15.91
N LEU A 63 -5.88 1.24 -15.06
CA LEU A 63 -6.00 1.06 -13.61
C LEU A 63 -6.95 2.09 -12.99
N GLY A 64 -6.86 3.36 -13.42
CA GLY A 64 -7.75 4.42 -12.95
C GLY A 64 -9.25 4.14 -13.18
N LYS A 65 -9.60 3.34 -14.20
CA LYS A 65 -10.98 2.95 -14.50
C LYS A 65 -11.49 1.78 -13.65
N GLU A 66 -10.59 1.04 -13.00
CA GLU A 66 -10.93 -0.11 -12.14
C GLU A 66 -11.17 0.31 -10.68
N VAL A 67 -10.93 1.58 -10.32
CA VAL A 67 -11.23 2.09 -8.98
C VAL A 67 -12.74 2.06 -8.76
N GLY A 68 -13.17 1.18 -7.87
CA GLY A 68 -14.57 0.96 -7.54
C GLY A 68 -14.81 0.90 -6.03
N THR A 69 -15.94 0.30 -5.65
CA THR A 69 -16.26 0.05 -4.24
C THR A 69 -16.37 -1.44 -3.96
N PHE A 70 -15.99 -1.84 -2.76
CA PHE A 70 -16.10 -3.23 -2.32
C PHE A 70 -16.38 -3.29 -0.81
N ARG A 71 -16.73 -4.48 -0.32
CA ARG A 71 -16.82 -4.79 1.10
C ARG A 71 -15.97 -6.03 1.36
N PHE A 72 -15.23 -6.07 2.47
CA PHE A 72 -14.50 -7.28 2.84
C PHE A 72 -15.47 -8.41 3.19
N LEU A 73 -15.21 -9.62 2.68
CA LEU A 73 -16.04 -10.79 2.95
C LEU A 73 -16.18 -11.07 4.45
N ASP A 74 -15.09 -10.98 5.21
CA ASP A 74 -15.13 -11.14 6.67
C ASP A 74 -16.03 -10.10 7.35
N ALA A 75 -16.04 -8.86 6.83
CA ALA A 75 -16.92 -7.82 7.34
C ALA A 75 -18.39 -8.09 7.00
N ILE A 76 -18.68 -8.60 5.80
CA ILE A 76 -20.03 -9.05 5.42
C ILE A 76 -20.46 -10.19 6.34
N ASN A 77 -19.63 -11.21 6.53
CA ASN A 77 -19.95 -12.36 7.38
C ASN A 77 -20.22 -11.95 8.83
N ALA A 78 -19.48 -10.96 9.35
CA ALA A 78 -19.63 -10.50 10.74
C ALA A 78 -20.74 -9.47 10.95
N LYS A 79 -21.07 -8.64 9.94
CA LYS A 79 -21.92 -7.44 10.10
C LYS A 79 -23.11 -7.39 9.13
N GLY A 80 -23.22 -8.32 8.19
CA GLY A 80 -24.21 -8.31 7.12
C GLY A 80 -24.22 -6.97 6.38
N ASP A 81 -25.42 -6.39 6.26
CA ASP A 81 -25.65 -5.12 5.56
C ASP A 81 -24.91 -3.93 6.17
N SER A 82 -24.48 -4.03 7.44
CA SER A 82 -23.71 -3.00 8.15
C SER A 82 -22.21 -3.03 7.84
N ALA A 83 -21.73 -3.95 6.99
CA ALA A 83 -20.36 -3.93 6.49
C ALA A 83 -20.08 -2.63 5.70
N ARG A 84 -18.98 -1.96 6.01
CA ARG A 84 -18.65 -0.66 5.40
C ARG A 84 -18.23 -0.84 3.94
N LEU A 85 -18.58 0.14 3.10
CA LEU A 85 -18.03 0.27 1.75
C LEU A 85 -16.61 0.83 1.84
N HIS A 86 -15.71 0.18 1.13
CA HIS A 86 -14.33 0.61 0.89
C HIS A 86 -14.19 1.00 -0.58
N VAL A 87 -13.22 1.86 -0.89
CA VAL A 87 -12.88 2.30 -2.25
C VAL A 87 -11.52 1.72 -2.61
N GLY A 88 -11.37 1.19 -3.82
CA GLY A 88 -10.12 0.64 -4.32
C GLY A 88 -10.32 -0.33 -5.46
N MET A 89 -9.32 -1.16 -5.71
CA MET A 89 -9.33 -2.23 -6.71
C MET A 89 -8.71 -3.51 -6.11
N THR A 90 -8.74 -4.61 -6.87
CA THR A 90 -8.03 -5.83 -6.48
C THR A 90 -6.64 -5.85 -7.13
N VAL A 91 -5.65 -6.36 -6.39
CA VAL A 91 -4.26 -6.46 -6.88
C VAL A 91 -4.17 -7.40 -8.09
N GLN A 92 -4.93 -8.49 -8.10
CA GLN A 92 -4.97 -9.43 -9.23
C GLN A 92 -5.39 -8.74 -10.52
N ARG A 93 -6.42 -7.89 -10.45
CA ARG A 93 -6.87 -7.11 -11.61
C ARG A 93 -5.82 -6.09 -12.07
N ALA A 94 -5.10 -5.49 -11.12
CA ALA A 94 -4.01 -4.59 -11.44
C ALA A 94 -2.87 -5.31 -12.19
N ILE A 95 -2.48 -6.51 -11.73
CA ILE A 95 -1.47 -7.35 -12.39
C ILE A 95 -1.89 -7.68 -13.83
N GLU A 96 -3.12 -8.15 -14.03
CA GLU A 96 -3.65 -8.47 -15.36
C GLU A 96 -3.56 -7.28 -16.33
N LEU A 97 -3.85 -6.07 -15.85
CA LEU A 97 -3.79 -4.86 -16.66
C LEU A 97 -2.34 -4.48 -16.99
N MET A 98 -1.44 -4.54 -16.02
CA MET A 98 -0.01 -4.29 -16.28
C MET A 98 0.53 -5.26 -17.34
N GLU A 99 0.24 -6.56 -17.20
CA GLU A 99 0.65 -7.58 -18.16
C GLU A 99 0.03 -7.36 -19.55
N ALA A 100 -1.23 -6.91 -19.62
CA ALA A 100 -1.89 -6.58 -20.88
C ALA A 100 -1.24 -5.40 -21.63
N HIS A 101 -0.54 -4.51 -20.91
CA HIS A 101 0.27 -3.44 -21.48
C HIS A 101 1.75 -3.82 -21.64
N GLY A 102 2.10 -5.11 -21.45
CA GLY A 102 3.47 -5.61 -21.61
C GLY A 102 4.40 -5.26 -20.44
N LEU A 103 3.85 -4.88 -19.29
CA LEU A 103 4.59 -4.51 -18.09
C LEU A 103 4.60 -5.67 -17.09
N ASP A 104 5.77 -5.97 -16.54
CA ASP A 104 5.89 -6.90 -15.41
C ASP A 104 5.58 -6.15 -14.11
N ALA A 105 4.44 -6.49 -13.51
CA ALA A 105 3.97 -5.90 -12.27
C ALA A 105 5.00 -6.02 -11.12
N THR A 106 5.81 -7.07 -11.08
CA THR A 106 6.77 -7.29 -9.98
C THR A 106 7.95 -6.31 -9.99
N ASN A 107 8.16 -5.58 -11.08
CA ASN A 107 9.15 -4.50 -11.17
C ASN A 107 8.69 -3.20 -10.49
N TYR A 108 7.41 -3.10 -10.10
CA TYR A 108 6.84 -1.93 -9.46
C TYR A 108 6.47 -2.26 -8.01
N ALA A 109 6.95 -1.45 -7.07
CA ALA A 109 6.80 -1.73 -5.64
C ALA A 109 5.40 -1.47 -5.06
N GLU A 110 4.49 -0.88 -5.84
CA GLU A 110 3.19 -0.33 -5.37
C GLU A 110 1.96 -0.97 -6.03
N LEU A 111 2.10 -2.18 -6.58
CA LEU A 111 0.98 -2.94 -7.17
C LEU A 111 0.34 -3.93 -6.20
#